data_AF-A0A2V8WM64-F1
#
_entry.id   AF-A0A2V8WM64-F1
#
_cell.length_a   1.000
_cell.length_b   1.000
_cell.length_c   1.000
_cell.angle_alpha   90.00
_cell.angle_beta   90.00
_cell.angle_gamma   90.00
#
_symmetry.space_group_name_H-M   'P 1'
#
loop_
_entity.id
_entity.type
_entity.pdbx_description
1 polymer ?
#
loop_
_entity_poly.entity_id
_entity_poly.type
_entity_poly.pdbx_seq_one_letter_code
_entity_poly.pdbx_strand_id
1 'polypeptide(L)'
;MTGVHAASAVAPVVLLPAANRQLSMIPGVEVSPMKDENVQEPPITPEEIRPANPGLGKRFFVVLAIGFIFLLLAAANPAPIKAAWAEFERIIQLKSDPLPASPAKLSGHEIEGLSSMAPQQQAELLMERAINHYEGAIELIEKNVSGWYGQLEVEKDPLANLLNTAINANDLRVRAASLEITLAGYNLPKSPESVDKLLTRLQDEREHRAWLLWILGVLGNRGVETARLETVFLDRIHDPDQTTRAYAVVGLGLLATDSSIAPLLESFRSDLSPNVREGAACALAQSGMFTQEQRLRAVPGLLQMMDDATLDPATRSWVFQALQDITGAGLGSNPAAWRDWWSHHGRR
;
A
#
# COMPACT_ATOMS: atom_id res chain seq x y z
N MET A 1 -21.34 29.14 48.54
CA MET A 1 -19.87 29.37 48.58
C MET A 1 -19.30 28.23 49.42
N THR A 2 -18.54 27.26 48.95
CA THR A 2 -17.65 27.13 47.79
C THR A 2 -17.53 25.65 47.45
N GLY A 3 -17.57 25.32 46.15
CA GLY A 3 -17.39 23.95 45.65
C GLY A 3 -15.95 23.47 45.80
N VAL A 4 -15.80 22.16 45.98
CA VAL A 4 -14.52 21.45 45.92
C VAL A 4 -14.47 20.76 44.55
N HIS A 5 -13.56 21.24 43.70
CA HIS A 5 -13.22 20.61 42.42
C HIS A 5 -12.54 19.26 42.66
N ALA A 6 -13.12 18.18 42.13
CA ALA A 6 -12.41 16.93 41.92
C ALA A 6 -11.55 17.09 40.65
N ALA A 7 -10.24 17.16 40.82
CA ALA A 7 -9.28 17.07 39.72
C ALA A 7 -9.26 15.62 39.22
N SER A 8 -9.70 15.42 37.98
CA SER A 8 -9.58 14.15 37.25
C SER A 8 -8.11 13.89 36.96
N ALA A 9 -7.53 12.84 37.55
CA ALA A 9 -6.21 12.37 37.21
C ALA A 9 -6.28 11.67 35.85
N VAL A 10 -5.77 12.33 34.81
CA VAL A 10 -5.55 11.72 33.50
C VAL A 10 -4.46 10.66 33.67
N ALA A 11 -4.81 9.39 33.48
CA ALA A 11 -3.86 8.30 33.44
C ALA A 11 -2.82 8.54 32.34
N PRO A 12 -1.53 8.24 32.56
CA PRO A 12 -0.51 8.44 31.53
C PRO A 12 -0.82 7.55 30.34
N VAL A 13 -0.78 8.14 29.15
CA VAL A 13 -0.76 7.41 27.87
C VAL A 13 0.43 6.46 27.92
N VAL A 14 0.15 5.18 28.05
CA VAL A 14 1.14 4.12 27.94
C VAL A 14 1.59 4.11 26.48
N LEU A 15 2.77 4.68 26.20
CA LEU A 15 3.47 4.40 24.95
C LEU A 15 3.68 2.88 24.87
N LEU A 16 3.00 2.23 23.93
CA LEU A 16 3.33 0.87 23.53
C LEU A 16 4.80 0.85 23.05
N PRO A 17 5.61 -0.14 23.48
CA PRO A 17 7.00 -0.24 23.08
C PRO A 17 7.11 -0.50 21.56
N ALA A 18 8.20 -0.02 20.95
CA ALA A 18 8.50 -0.03 19.51
C ALA A 18 8.61 -1.42 18.84
N ALA A 19 8.06 -2.49 19.43
CA ALA A 19 8.24 -3.88 19.03
C ALA A 19 7.19 -4.40 18.02
N ASN A 20 6.15 -3.63 17.69
CA ASN A 20 5.01 -4.09 16.86
C ASN A 20 4.76 -3.23 15.60
N ARG A 21 5.79 -2.58 15.04
CA ARG A 21 5.65 -1.83 13.78
C ARG A 21 5.92 -2.76 12.59
N GLN A 22 4.90 -2.92 11.74
CA GLN A 22 4.99 -3.68 10.49
C GLN A 22 6.08 -3.10 9.59
N LEU A 23 6.85 -3.98 8.93
CA LEU A 23 7.94 -3.56 8.04
C LEU A 23 7.38 -2.81 6.82
N SER A 24 7.75 -1.54 6.66
CA SER A 24 7.39 -0.77 5.48
C SER A 24 8.21 -1.18 4.26
N MET A 25 7.54 -1.27 3.10
CA MET A 25 8.22 -1.37 1.82
C MET A 25 9.13 -0.16 1.58
N ILE A 26 8.71 1.06 1.97
CA ILE A 26 9.52 2.28 1.85
C ILE A 26 10.14 2.64 3.21
N PRO A 27 11.48 2.66 3.35
CA PRO A 27 12.15 3.05 4.58
C PRO A 27 11.70 4.41 5.12
N GLY A 28 11.46 4.49 6.43
CA GLY A 28 11.07 5.73 7.11
C GLY A 28 9.56 6.05 7.07
N VAL A 29 8.76 5.30 6.31
CA VAL A 29 7.29 5.41 6.34
C VAL A 29 6.75 4.49 7.44
N GLU A 30 5.98 5.04 8.39
CA GLU A 30 5.31 4.24 9.41
C GLU A 30 4.09 3.51 8.81
N VAL A 31 4.02 2.20 8.98
CA VAL A 31 2.83 1.40 8.66
C VAL A 31 2.07 1.16 9.96
N SER A 32 0.77 1.45 9.97
CA SER A 32 -0.10 1.07 11.09
C SER A 32 -0.07 -0.45 11.23
N PRO A 33 0.03 -1.00 12.45
CA PRO A 33 -0.02 -2.43 12.65
C PRO A 33 -1.33 -2.99 12.09
N MET A 34 -1.27 -4.17 11.48
CA MET A 34 -2.46 -4.94 11.11
C MET A 34 -3.33 -5.06 12.36
N LYS A 35 -4.52 -4.46 12.36
CA LYS A 35 -5.42 -4.52 13.51
C LYS A 35 -5.76 -5.99 13.76
N ASP A 36 -5.47 -6.47 14.96
CA ASP A 36 -6.13 -7.68 15.47
C ASP A 36 -7.64 -7.45 15.33
N GLU A 37 -8.33 -8.25 14.52
CA GLU A 37 -9.79 -8.17 14.30
C GLU A 37 -10.61 -8.38 15.60
N ASN A 38 -9.96 -8.53 16.76
CA ASN A 38 -10.56 -8.84 18.05
C ASN A 38 -10.50 -7.70 19.08
N VAL A 39 -10.08 -6.49 18.73
CA VAL A 39 -10.08 -5.34 19.66
C VAL A 39 -11.23 -4.39 19.35
N GLN A 40 -12.24 -4.39 20.23
CA GLN A 40 -13.37 -3.47 20.18
C GLN A 40 -12.95 -2.06 20.61
N GLU A 41 -12.96 -1.10 19.68
CA GLU A 41 -12.74 0.31 19.97
C GLU A 41 -13.92 0.89 20.78
N PRO A 42 -13.67 1.79 21.75
CA PRO A 42 -14.73 2.46 22.50
C PRO A 42 -15.54 3.40 21.58
N PRO A 43 -16.85 3.57 21.81
CA PRO A 43 -17.70 4.39 20.97
C PRO A 43 -17.30 5.88 21.04
N ILE A 44 -17.20 6.50 19.86
CA ILE A 44 -16.89 7.92 19.67
C ILE A 44 -18.05 8.77 20.21
N THR A 45 -17.76 9.77 21.05
CA THR A 45 -18.78 10.66 21.63
C THR A 45 -19.14 11.83 20.71
N PRO A 46 -20.41 12.30 20.67
CA PRO A 46 -20.90 13.27 19.67
C PRO A 46 -20.29 14.68 19.69
N GLU A 47 -19.51 15.06 20.70
CA GLU A 47 -18.98 16.42 20.85
C GLU A 47 -17.81 16.75 19.91
N GLU A 48 -17.16 15.73 19.34
CA GLU A 48 -15.92 15.90 18.56
C GLU A 48 -16.16 16.37 17.12
N ILE A 49 -17.42 16.47 16.68
CA ILE A 49 -17.80 16.82 15.31
C ILE A 49 -18.42 18.22 15.27
N ARG A 50 -17.59 19.27 15.32
CA ARG A 50 -18.02 20.62 14.91
C ARG A 50 -16.93 21.35 14.12
N PRO A 51 -17.13 21.62 12.81
CA PRO A 51 -16.25 22.52 12.07
C PRO A 51 -16.56 24.00 12.37
N ALA A 52 -15.51 24.81 12.46
CA ALA A 52 -15.58 26.26 12.60
C ALA A 52 -15.88 26.96 11.25
N ASN A 53 -16.81 27.91 11.25
CA ASN A 53 -17.20 28.72 10.08
C ASN A 53 -16.09 29.68 9.62
N PRO A 54 -16.02 29.97 8.30
CA PRO A 54 -16.18 31.38 7.92
C PRO A 54 -17.00 31.65 6.63
N GLY A 55 -17.91 32.62 6.76
CA GLY A 55 -18.29 33.68 5.81
C GLY A 55 -18.50 33.36 4.31
N LEU A 56 -19.75 33.19 3.89
CA LEU A 56 -20.13 33.16 2.46
C LEU A 56 -20.99 34.38 2.07
N GLY A 57 -20.40 35.30 1.29
CA GLY A 57 -21.05 36.51 0.79
C GLY A 57 -21.88 36.30 -0.48
N LYS A 58 -23.04 36.98 -0.52
CA LYS A 58 -23.91 37.43 -1.64
C LYS A 58 -24.27 36.49 -2.82
N ARG A 59 -23.55 35.40 -3.11
CA ARG A 59 -23.98 34.35 -4.06
C ARG A 59 -25.08 33.42 -3.51
N PHE A 60 -25.31 33.49 -2.20
CA PHE A 60 -26.29 32.66 -1.47
C PHE A 60 -27.76 33.01 -1.79
N PHE A 61 -28.05 34.26 -2.16
CA PHE A 61 -29.44 34.71 -2.38
C PHE A 61 -30.07 34.21 -3.69
N VAL A 62 -29.26 33.87 -4.71
CA VAL A 62 -29.78 33.29 -5.97
C VAL A 62 -30.14 31.81 -5.80
N VAL A 63 -29.35 31.07 -5.01
CA VAL A 63 -29.64 29.66 -4.65
C VAL A 63 -30.89 29.56 -3.78
N LEU A 64 -31.11 30.51 -2.86
CA LEU A 64 -32.31 30.57 -2.04
C LEU A 64 -33.60 30.81 -2.85
N ALA A 65 -33.56 31.61 -3.92
CA ALA A 65 -34.74 31.85 -4.76
C ALA A 65 -35.16 30.61 -5.57
N ILE A 66 -34.19 29.87 -6.12
CA ILE A 66 -34.43 28.59 -6.81
C ILE A 66 -34.90 27.53 -5.79
N GLY A 67 -34.28 27.50 -4.61
CA GLY A 67 -34.69 26.64 -3.50
C GLY A 67 -36.12 26.91 -3.02
N PHE A 68 -36.56 28.18 -2.99
CA PHE A 68 -37.92 28.56 -2.59
C PHE A 68 -38.97 28.15 -3.62
N ILE A 69 -38.65 28.24 -4.93
CA ILE A 69 -39.51 27.73 -6.01
C ILE A 69 -39.62 26.21 -5.96
N PHE A 70 -38.50 25.51 -5.70
CA PHE A 70 -38.50 24.06 -5.46
C PHE A 70 -39.30 23.69 -4.20
N LEU A 71 -39.24 24.48 -3.12
CA LEU A 71 -40.00 24.29 -1.88
C LEU A 71 -41.52 24.49 -2.07
N LEU A 72 -41.92 25.44 -2.93
CA LEU A 72 -43.33 25.65 -3.27
C LEU A 72 -43.87 24.53 -4.18
N LEU A 73 -43.07 24.04 -5.13
CA LEU A 73 -43.40 22.86 -5.95
C LEU A 73 -43.41 21.57 -5.11
N ALA A 74 -42.55 21.45 -4.11
CA ALA A 74 -42.48 20.35 -3.16
C ALA A 74 -43.74 20.18 -2.31
N ALA A 75 -44.31 21.32 -1.88
CA ALA A 75 -45.52 21.35 -1.06
C ALA A 75 -46.77 20.92 -1.84
N ALA A 76 -46.79 21.08 -3.17
CA ALA A 76 -47.92 20.72 -4.02
C ALA A 76 -47.96 19.23 -4.40
N ASN A 77 -46.82 18.55 -4.43
CA ASN A 77 -46.76 17.10 -4.66
C ASN A 77 -45.48 16.50 -4.06
N PRO A 78 -45.51 15.90 -2.85
CA PRO A 78 -44.31 15.45 -2.14
C PRO A 78 -43.72 14.13 -2.67
N ALA A 79 -44.43 13.43 -3.54
CA ALA A 79 -44.03 12.13 -4.07
C ALA A 79 -42.68 12.14 -4.86
N PRO A 80 -42.41 13.10 -5.77
CA PRO A 80 -41.17 13.13 -6.54
C PRO A 80 -39.94 13.41 -5.68
N ILE A 81 -40.11 14.19 -4.61
CA ILE A 81 -39.02 14.58 -3.70
C ILE A 81 -38.67 13.42 -2.77
N LYS A 82 -39.69 12.71 -2.25
CA LYS A 82 -39.45 11.46 -1.50
C LYS A 82 -38.76 10.41 -2.36
N ALA A 83 -39.11 10.30 -3.64
CA ALA A 83 -38.45 9.39 -4.58
C ALA A 83 -36.99 9.80 -4.85
N ALA A 84 -36.72 11.10 -5.07
CA ALA A 84 -35.37 11.60 -5.27
C ALA A 84 -34.47 11.44 -4.03
N TRP A 85 -35.02 11.66 -2.83
CA TRP A 85 -34.31 11.42 -1.57
C TRP A 85 -34.10 9.93 -1.29
N ALA A 86 -35.06 9.06 -1.61
CA ALA A 86 -34.88 7.62 -1.49
C ALA A 86 -33.80 7.08 -2.43
N GLU A 87 -33.71 7.62 -3.66
CA GLU A 87 -32.64 7.29 -4.60
C GLU A 87 -31.28 7.79 -4.10
N PHE A 88 -31.22 9.01 -3.56
CA PHE A 88 -30.00 9.56 -2.95
C PHE A 88 -29.54 8.77 -1.72
N GLU A 89 -30.46 8.36 -0.83
CA GLU A 89 -30.15 7.49 0.30
C GLU A 89 -29.63 6.13 -0.17
N ARG A 90 -30.21 5.56 -1.23
CA ARG A 90 -29.71 4.32 -1.84
C ARG A 90 -28.28 4.48 -2.38
N ILE A 91 -27.95 5.63 -2.97
CA ILE A 91 -26.60 5.94 -3.49
C ILE A 91 -25.57 6.06 -2.35
N ILE A 92 -25.95 6.60 -1.19
CA ILE A 92 -25.02 6.89 -0.07
C ILE A 92 -24.91 5.74 0.94
N GLN A 93 -25.84 4.79 0.95
CA GLN A 93 -25.77 3.64 1.84
C GLN A 93 -24.56 2.75 1.50
N LEU A 94 -23.66 2.55 2.46
CA LEU A 94 -22.51 1.64 2.38
C LEU A 94 -22.86 0.18 2.03
N LYS A 95 -24.13 -0.22 2.12
CA LYS A 95 -24.63 -1.56 1.82
C LYS A 95 -25.38 -1.66 0.48
N SER A 96 -25.39 -0.61 -0.34
CA SER A 96 -26.02 -0.69 -1.67
C SER A 96 -25.10 -1.40 -2.67
N ASP A 97 -25.72 -1.99 -3.70
CA ASP A 97 -24.97 -2.56 -4.82
C ASP A 97 -24.10 -1.48 -5.47
N PRO A 98 -22.85 -1.78 -5.84
CA PRO A 98 -21.97 -0.82 -6.51
C PRO A 98 -22.66 -0.23 -7.73
N LEU A 99 -22.83 1.10 -7.72
CA LEU A 99 -23.33 1.80 -8.90
C LEU A 99 -22.21 1.94 -9.93
N PRO A 100 -22.53 1.84 -11.24
CA PRO A 100 -21.53 2.03 -12.27
C PRO A 100 -20.96 3.45 -12.15
N ALA A 101 -19.67 3.53 -11.85
CA ALA A 101 -18.94 4.79 -11.85
C ALA A 101 -18.87 5.35 -13.29
N SER A 102 -18.61 6.66 -13.40
CA SER A 102 -18.23 7.23 -14.70
C SER A 102 -17.01 6.47 -15.26
N PRO A 103 -16.86 6.33 -16.60
CA PRO A 103 -15.72 5.64 -17.17
C PRO A 103 -14.42 6.21 -16.60
N ALA A 104 -13.59 5.35 -16.02
CA ALA A 104 -12.25 5.71 -15.54
C ALA A 104 -11.33 5.92 -16.75
N LYS A 105 -11.53 7.03 -17.46
CA LYS A 105 -10.73 7.47 -18.59
C LYS A 105 -10.37 8.93 -18.39
N LEU A 106 -9.12 9.28 -18.68
CA LEU A 106 -8.70 10.67 -18.71
C LEU A 106 -9.47 11.41 -19.81
N SER A 107 -10.03 12.58 -19.48
CA SER A 107 -10.69 13.41 -20.48
C SER A 107 -9.66 14.00 -21.46
N GLY A 108 -10.07 14.29 -22.69
CA GLY A 108 -9.19 14.94 -23.68
C GLY A 108 -8.60 16.25 -23.16
N HIS A 109 -9.39 17.02 -22.41
CA HIS A 109 -8.95 18.26 -21.76
C HIS A 109 -7.86 18.01 -20.69
N GLU A 110 -8.00 16.97 -19.85
CA GLU A 110 -6.94 16.59 -18.89
C GLU A 110 -5.64 16.21 -19.62
N ILE A 111 -5.74 15.44 -20.71
CA ILE A 111 -4.56 15.01 -21.49
C ILE A 111 -3.87 16.20 -22.15
N GLU A 112 -4.62 17.12 -22.76
CA GLU A 112 -4.07 18.35 -23.37
C GLU A 112 -3.39 19.23 -22.31
N GLY A 113 -4.01 19.33 -21.13
CA GLY A 113 -3.49 20.08 -19.99
C GLY A 113 -2.21 19.51 -19.38
N LEU A 114 -1.88 18.22 -19.55
CA LEU A 114 -0.67 17.63 -18.98
C LEU A 114 0.60 18.38 -19.43
N SER A 115 0.68 18.74 -20.71
CA SER A 115 1.86 19.39 -21.28
C SER A 115 2.19 20.77 -20.68
N SER A 116 1.22 21.42 -20.05
CA SER A 116 1.39 22.73 -19.40
C SER A 116 1.62 22.64 -17.89
N MET A 117 1.53 21.45 -17.30
CA MET A 117 1.79 21.20 -15.88
C MET A 117 3.29 21.08 -15.59
N ALA A 118 3.69 21.42 -14.35
CA ALA A 118 5.02 21.09 -13.87
C ALA A 118 5.18 19.55 -13.70
N PRO A 119 6.40 18.98 -13.83
CA PRO A 119 6.66 17.55 -13.64
C PRO A 119 6.07 16.96 -12.36
N GLN A 120 6.20 17.67 -11.24
CA GLN A 120 5.60 17.28 -9.96
C GLN A 120 4.09 17.05 -10.07
N GLN A 121 3.37 18.01 -10.67
CA GLN A 121 1.91 17.94 -10.83
C GLN A 121 1.49 16.85 -11.81
N GLN A 122 2.27 16.63 -12.88
CA GLN A 122 2.03 15.53 -13.82
C GLN A 122 2.15 14.18 -13.12
N ALA A 123 3.22 13.97 -12.34
CA ALA A 123 3.46 12.73 -11.61
C ALA A 123 2.36 12.46 -10.58
N GLU A 124 1.95 13.47 -9.80
CA GLU A 124 0.87 13.36 -8.81
C GLU A 124 -0.47 13.00 -9.46
N LEU A 125 -0.90 13.76 -10.48
CA LEU A 125 -2.15 13.50 -11.18
C LEU A 125 -2.16 12.11 -11.81
N LEU A 126 -1.11 11.75 -12.55
CA LEU A 126 -1.08 10.48 -13.26
C LEU A 126 -0.96 9.29 -12.31
N MET A 127 -0.23 9.42 -11.19
CA MET A 127 -0.15 8.36 -10.18
C MET A 127 -1.51 8.16 -9.49
N GLU A 128 -2.21 9.24 -9.13
CA GLU A 128 -3.59 9.17 -8.60
C GLU A 128 -4.53 8.45 -9.59
N ARG A 129 -4.45 8.81 -10.87
CA ARG A 129 -5.27 8.22 -11.94
C ARG A 129 -4.92 6.74 -12.15
N ALA A 130 -3.64 6.37 -12.08
CA ALA A 130 -3.20 4.98 -12.16
C ALA A 130 -3.68 4.15 -10.96
N ILE A 131 -3.62 4.68 -9.72
CA ILE A 131 -4.18 4.03 -8.53
C ILE A 131 -5.68 3.77 -8.69
N ASN A 132 -6.40 4.70 -9.31
CA ASN A 132 -7.83 4.58 -9.60
C ASN A 132 -8.14 3.85 -10.93
N HIS A 133 -7.15 3.18 -11.53
CA HIS A 133 -7.28 2.37 -12.76
C HIS A 133 -7.83 3.14 -13.98
N TYR A 134 -7.48 4.41 -14.12
CA TYR A 134 -7.82 5.18 -15.31
C TYR A 134 -7.06 4.66 -16.54
N GLU A 135 -7.79 4.38 -17.62
CA GLU A 135 -7.21 3.95 -18.90
C GLU A 135 -6.23 5.01 -19.43
N GLY A 136 -5.04 4.58 -19.86
CA GLY A 136 -4.00 5.44 -20.41
C GLY A 136 -3.09 6.11 -19.38
N ALA A 137 -3.42 6.06 -18.08
CA ALA A 137 -2.65 6.77 -17.05
C ALA A 137 -1.22 6.23 -16.93
N ILE A 138 -1.05 4.91 -16.94
CA ILE A 138 0.26 4.26 -16.83
C ILE A 138 1.10 4.50 -18.09
N GLU A 139 0.48 4.45 -19.26
CA GLU A 139 1.13 4.73 -20.55
C GLU A 139 1.60 6.20 -20.62
N LEU A 140 0.82 7.12 -20.05
CA LEU A 140 1.23 8.52 -19.91
C LEU A 140 2.36 8.70 -18.89
N ILE A 141 2.39 7.94 -17.79
CA ILE A 141 3.54 7.93 -16.87
C ILE A 141 4.79 7.49 -17.64
N GLU A 142 4.74 6.34 -18.32
CA GLU A 142 5.87 5.80 -19.08
C GLU A 142 6.39 6.80 -20.12
N LYS A 143 5.48 7.48 -20.83
CA LYS A 143 5.84 8.49 -21.82
C LYS A 143 6.56 9.70 -21.23
N ASN A 144 6.18 10.14 -20.02
CA ASN A 144 6.64 11.41 -19.45
C ASN A 144 7.74 11.26 -18.40
N VAL A 145 7.90 10.09 -17.77
CA VAL A 145 8.80 9.89 -16.61
C VAL A 145 10.26 10.25 -16.88
N SER A 146 10.74 10.09 -18.12
CA SER A 146 12.08 10.52 -18.51
C SER A 146 12.31 12.02 -18.31
N GLY A 147 11.29 12.83 -18.52
CA GLY A 147 11.31 14.28 -18.31
C GLY A 147 11.16 14.70 -16.85
N TRP A 148 10.96 13.77 -15.91
CA TRP A 148 10.76 14.07 -14.49
C TRP A 148 12.03 13.90 -13.64
N TYR A 149 13.12 13.38 -14.23
CA TYR A 149 14.35 13.11 -13.51
C TYR A 149 14.91 14.37 -12.82
N GLY A 150 15.09 14.28 -11.50
CA GLY A 150 15.58 15.38 -10.66
C GLY A 150 14.61 16.55 -10.48
N GLN A 151 13.35 16.40 -10.89
CA GLN A 151 12.33 17.44 -10.81
C GLN A 151 11.16 17.09 -9.88
N LEU A 152 11.27 15.98 -9.13
CA LEU A 152 10.22 15.53 -8.21
C LEU A 152 10.70 15.57 -6.75
N GLU A 153 9.80 15.96 -5.86
CA GLU A 153 9.97 15.90 -4.41
C GLU A 153 9.24 14.67 -3.86
N VAL A 154 9.83 13.48 -4.02
CA VAL A 154 9.19 12.19 -3.68
C VAL A 154 8.97 11.92 -2.19
N GLU A 155 9.60 12.72 -1.33
CA GLU A 155 9.44 12.65 0.12
C GLU A 155 8.34 13.61 0.64
N LYS A 156 7.76 14.45 -0.23
CA LYS A 156 6.73 15.42 0.15
C LYS A 156 5.35 15.01 -0.35
N ASP A 157 4.36 15.39 0.45
CA ASP A 157 2.97 15.20 0.10
C ASP A 157 2.52 16.20 -0.98
N PRO A 158 1.60 15.78 -1.88
CA PRO A 158 0.86 14.51 -1.86
C PRO A 158 1.60 13.33 -2.53
N LEU A 159 2.71 13.57 -3.24
CA LEU A 159 3.39 12.53 -4.02
C LEU A 159 3.87 11.36 -3.16
N ALA A 160 4.45 11.62 -1.98
CA ALA A 160 4.91 10.58 -1.08
C ALA A 160 3.78 9.58 -0.71
N ASN A 161 2.60 10.09 -0.33
CA ASN A 161 1.43 9.27 -0.02
C ASN A 161 0.93 8.47 -1.23
N LEU A 162 0.95 9.06 -2.43
CA LEU A 162 0.56 8.37 -3.66
C LEU A 162 1.53 7.23 -3.97
N LEU A 163 2.84 7.44 -3.86
CA LEU A 163 3.86 6.41 -4.10
C LEU A 163 3.75 5.26 -3.08
N ASN A 164 3.49 5.59 -1.81
CA ASN A 164 3.25 4.60 -0.75
C ASN A 164 1.96 3.79 -0.98
N THR A 165 0.90 4.44 -1.48
CA THR A 165 -0.33 3.73 -1.85
C THR A 165 -0.09 2.81 -3.05
N ALA A 166 0.60 3.34 -4.06
CA ALA A 166 0.83 2.66 -5.32
C ALA A 166 1.74 1.43 -5.19
N ILE A 167 2.80 1.49 -4.38
CA ILE A 167 3.71 0.34 -4.17
C ILE A 167 3.00 -0.84 -3.47
N ASN A 168 1.87 -0.60 -2.81
CA ASN A 168 1.04 -1.62 -2.16
C ASN A 168 -0.21 -2.00 -2.97
N ALA A 169 -0.43 -1.43 -4.17
CA ALA A 169 -1.63 -1.69 -4.98
C ALA A 169 -1.72 -3.13 -5.50
N ASN A 170 -2.90 -3.69 -5.72
CA ASN A 170 -3.02 -5.06 -6.25
C ASN A 170 -2.55 -5.19 -7.72
N ASP A 171 -2.60 -4.10 -8.51
CA ASP A 171 -2.11 -4.09 -9.89
C ASP A 171 -0.58 -3.87 -9.92
N LEU A 172 0.17 -4.89 -10.35
CA LEU A 172 1.63 -4.85 -10.47
C LEU A 172 2.12 -3.74 -11.41
N ARG A 173 1.31 -3.30 -12.38
CA ARG A 173 1.68 -2.19 -13.26
C ARG A 173 1.62 -0.85 -12.52
N VAL A 174 0.68 -0.69 -11.60
CA VAL A 174 0.61 0.50 -10.72
C VAL A 174 1.82 0.53 -9.79
N ARG A 175 2.23 -0.62 -9.24
CA ARG A 175 3.48 -0.73 -8.47
C ARG A 175 4.69 -0.36 -9.31
N ALA A 176 4.82 -0.92 -10.52
CA ALA A 176 5.92 -0.62 -11.43
C ALA A 176 6.00 0.87 -11.79
N ALA A 177 4.85 1.54 -11.98
CA ALA A 177 4.79 2.98 -12.19
C ALA A 177 5.32 3.77 -10.97
N SER A 178 4.96 3.37 -9.75
CA SER A 178 5.52 3.96 -8.52
C SER A 178 7.05 3.84 -8.45
N LEU A 179 7.59 2.67 -8.84
CA LEU A 179 9.03 2.42 -8.88
C LEU A 179 9.75 3.30 -9.92
N GLU A 180 9.17 3.49 -11.11
CA GLU A 180 9.73 4.40 -12.13
C GLU A 180 9.74 5.86 -11.66
N ILE A 181 8.65 6.33 -11.05
CA ILE A 181 8.55 7.70 -10.50
C ILE A 181 9.54 7.89 -9.35
N THR A 182 9.69 6.89 -8.50
CA THR A 182 10.68 6.87 -7.41
C THR A 182 12.09 7.09 -7.94
N LEU A 183 12.51 6.35 -8.97
CA LEU A 183 13.84 6.52 -9.58
C LEU A 183 14.03 7.90 -10.22
N ALA A 184 12.99 8.43 -10.88
CA ALA A 184 13.02 9.78 -11.44
C ALA A 184 13.19 10.84 -10.35
N GLY A 185 12.46 10.74 -9.24
CA GLY A 185 12.53 11.71 -8.15
C GLY A 185 13.86 11.71 -7.40
N TYR A 186 14.43 10.53 -7.15
CA TYR A 186 15.79 10.44 -6.59
C TYR A 186 16.89 10.76 -7.62
N ASN A 187 16.51 11.08 -8.87
CA ASN A 187 17.43 11.32 -9.97
C ASN A 187 18.46 10.19 -10.14
N LEU A 188 17.97 8.94 -10.14
CA LEU A 188 18.78 7.73 -10.22
C LEU A 188 18.64 7.10 -11.60
N PRO A 189 19.60 7.34 -12.52
CA PRO A 189 19.59 6.69 -13.83
C PRO A 189 19.57 5.17 -13.67
N LYS A 190 18.79 4.51 -14.53
CA LYS A 190 18.73 3.04 -14.61
C LYS A 190 19.99 2.50 -15.29
N SER A 191 21.12 2.46 -14.58
CA SER A 191 22.41 2.04 -15.14
C SER A 191 23.29 1.28 -14.12
N PRO A 192 24.23 0.43 -14.58
CA PRO A 192 25.17 -0.27 -13.70
C PRO A 192 25.98 0.67 -12.80
N GLU A 193 26.32 1.88 -13.28
CA GLU A 193 27.06 2.87 -12.49
C GLU A 193 26.26 3.36 -11.28
N SER A 194 24.93 3.46 -11.38
CA SER A 194 24.07 3.75 -10.23
C SER A 194 24.15 2.62 -9.20
N VAL A 195 24.15 1.37 -9.65
CA VAL A 195 24.31 0.19 -8.79
C VAL A 195 25.66 0.21 -8.08
N ASP A 196 26.76 0.45 -8.80
CA ASP A 196 28.10 0.50 -8.22
C ASP A 196 28.24 1.58 -7.14
N LYS A 197 27.69 2.78 -7.40
CA LYS A 197 27.68 3.88 -6.43
C LYS A 197 26.90 3.51 -5.16
N LEU A 198 25.71 2.94 -5.32
CA LEU A 198 24.85 2.56 -4.20
C LEU A 198 25.42 1.38 -3.40
N LEU A 199 26.06 0.40 -4.06
CA LEU A 199 26.75 -0.69 -3.39
C LEU A 199 27.98 -0.21 -2.61
N THR A 200 28.70 0.80 -3.11
CA THR A 200 29.79 1.44 -2.36
C THR A 200 29.25 2.10 -1.09
N ARG A 201 28.21 2.93 -1.23
CA ARG A 201 27.54 3.55 -0.07
C ARG A 201 27.02 2.53 0.92
N LEU A 202 26.51 1.38 0.48
CA LEU A 202 26.00 0.32 1.37
C LEU A 202 27.10 -0.25 2.28
N GLN A 203 28.37 -0.23 1.87
CA GLN A 203 29.48 -0.64 2.72
C GLN A 203 29.84 0.43 3.76
N ASP A 204 29.75 1.71 3.37
CA ASP A 204 30.27 2.83 4.14
C ASP A 204 29.22 3.48 5.06
N GLU A 205 27.93 3.45 4.69
CA GLU A 205 26.82 4.19 5.32
C GLU A 205 25.82 3.23 6.00
N ARG A 206 26.25 2.61 7.11
CA ARG A 206 25.44 1.60 7.84
C ARG A 206 24.09 2.16 8.31
N GLU A 207 24.02 3.44 8.63
CA GLU A 207 22.80 4.14 9.05
C GLU A 207 21.78 4.31 7.91
N HIS A 208 22.22 4.26 6.65
CA HIS A 208 21.37 4.38 5.46
C HIS A 208 21.05 3.05 4.77
N ARG A 209 21.52 1.92 5.31
CA ARG A 209 21.39 0.58 4.70
C ARG A 209 19.96 0.19 4.30
N ALA A 210 18.95 0.62 5.07
CA ALA A 210 17.55 0.35 4.77
C ALA A 210 17.14 0.96 3.43
N TRP A 211 17.40 2.26 3.27
CA TRP A 211 17.16 2.99 2.03
C TRP A 211 18.01 2.46 0.87
N LEU A 212 19.28 2.17 1.12
CA LEU A 212 20.20 1.66 0.09
C LEU A 212 19.76 0.29 -0.45
N LEU A 213 19.43 -0.65 0.43
CA LEU A 213 18.93 -1.97 0.02
C LEU A 213 17.59 -1.88 -0.71
N TRP A 214 16.69 -1.02 -0.23
CA TRP A 214 15.42 -0.80 -0.89
C TRP A 214 15.58 -0.24 -2.30
N ILE A 215 16.33 0.85 -2.47
CA ILE A 215 16.50 1.50 -3.79
C ILE A 215 17.30 0.64 -4.77
N LEU A 216 18.22 -0.20 -4.27
CA LEU A 216 18.85 -1.26 -5.07
C LEU A 216 17.80 -2.26 -5.56
N GLY A 217 16.85 -2.67 -4.70
CA GLY A 217 15.74 -3.55 -5.08
C GLY A 217 14.85 -2.92 -6.17
N VAL A 218 14.59 -1.62 -6.07
CA VAL A 218 13.88 -0.84 -7.09
C VAL A 218 14.64 -0.88 -8.43
N LEU A 219 15.94 -0.58 -8.45
CA LEU A 219 16.77 -0.64 -9.67
C LEU A 219 16.76 -2.04 -10.30
N GLY A 220 16.94 -3.08 -9.48
CA GLY A 220 16.93 -4.46 -9.95
C GLY A 220 15.58 -4.90 -10.50
N ASN A 221 14.47 -4.49 -9.90
CA ASN A 221 13.12 -4.70 -10.45
C ASN A 221 12.97 -4.03 -11.83
N ARG A 222 13.57 -2.85 -12.01
CA ARG A 222 13.55 -2.12 -13.29
C ARG A 222 14.60 -2.61 -14.30
N GLY A 223 15.20 -3.78 -14.07
CA GLY A 223 16.05 -4.48 -15.02
C GLY A 223 17.53 -4.09 -14.97
N VAL A 224 17.96 -3.31 -13.97
CA VAL A 224 19.36 -2.91 -13.84
C VAL A 224 20.09 -3.94 -12.97
N GLU A 225 20.96 -4.74 -13.58
CA GLU A 225 21.84 -5.68 -12.85
C GLU A 225 21.07 -6.66 -11.93
N THR A 226 19.86 -7.07 -12.32
CA THR A 226 18.94 -7.87 -11.48
C THR A 226 19.60 -9.10 -10.85
N ALA A 227 20.33 -9.90 -11.63
CA ALA A 227 20.99 -11.11 -11.13
C ALA A 227 22.14 -10.82 -10.15
N ARG A 228 22.88 -9.74 -10.37
CA ARG A 228 23.94 -9.29 -9.47
C ARG A 228 23.34 -8.80 -8.15
N LEU A 229 22.25 -8.04 -8.22
CA LEU A 229 21.54 -7.55 -7.04
C LEU A 229 20.86 -8.69 -6.25
N GLU A 230 20.34 -9.70 -6.94
CA GLU A 230 19.84 -10.91 -6.29
C GLU A 230 20.94 -11.59 -5.48
N THR A 231 22.13 -11.74 -6.05
CA THR A 231 23.29 -12.29 -5.32
C THR A 231 23.62 -11.47 -4.07
N VAL A 232 23.55 -10.13 -4.16
CA VAL A 232 23.77 -9.24 -3.01
C VAL A 232 22.69 -9.47 -1.94
N PHE A 233 21.41 -9.56 -2.30
CA PHE A 233 20.36 -9.78 -1.31
C PHE A 233 20.42 -11.17 -0.68
N LEU A 234 20.78 -12.21 -1.45
CA LEU A 234 20.97 -13.56 -0.92
C LEU A 234 22.13 -13.65 0.08
N ASP A 235 23.17 -12.84 -0.08
CA ASP A 235 24.22 -12.70 0.95
C ASP A 235 23.69 -11.96 2.18
N ARG A 236 23.00 -10.84 1.99
CA ARG A 236 22.52 -9.96 3.06
C ARG A 236 21.34 -10.51 3.86
N ILE A 237 20.62 -11.51 3.35
CA ILE A 237 19.55 -12.18 4.09
C ILE A 237 20.07 -12.93 5.33
N HIS A 238 21.39 -13.15 5.42
CA HIS A 238 22.05 -13.79 6.57
C HIS A 238 22.87 -12.81 7.42
N ASP A 239 22.73 -11.49 7.19
CA ASP A 239 23.50 -10.48 7.92
C ASP A 239 23.18 -10.51 9.44
N PRO A 240 24.17 -10.34 10.33
CA PRO A 240 23.92 -10.30 11.76
C PRO A 240 22.94 -9.20 12.17
N ASP A 241 22.83 -8.14 11.37
CA ASP A 241 21.92 -7.05 11.63
C ASP A 241 20.49 -7.30 11.11
N GLN A 242 19.51 -7.14 11.98
CA GLN A 242 18.09 -7.34 11.67
C GLN A 242 17.58 -6.41 10.56
N THR A 243 17.98 -5.14 10.54
CA THR A 243 17.53 -4.18 9.51
C THR A 243 18.06 -4.58 8.15
N THR A 244 19.33 -5.02 8.07
CA THR A 244 19.90 -5.53 6.83
C THR A 244 19.11 -6.74 6.31
N ARG A 245 18.84 -7.73 7.17
CA ARG A 245 18.04 -8.91 6.76
C ARG A 245 16.63 -8.53 6.32
N ALA A 246 15.96 -7.64 7.05
CA ALA A 246 14.63 -7.16 6.72
C ALA A 246 14.57 -6.52 5.33
N TYR A 247 15.53 -5.65 4.99
CA TYR A 247 15.56 -5.01 3.68
C TYR A 247 16.19 -5.86 2.57
N ALA A 248 16.94 -6.92 2.91
CA ALA A 248 17.29 -7.96 1.95
C ALA A 248 16.06 -8.77 1.53
N VAL A 249 15.18 -9.11 2.47
CA VAL A 249 13.87 -9.73 2.20
C VAL A 249 13.00 -8.83 1.32
N VAL A 250 12.90 -7.53 1.63
CA VAL A 250 12.19 -6.56 0.78
C VAL A 250 12.82 -6.50 -0.62
N GLY A 251 14.15 -6.47 -0.70
CA GLY A 251 14.89 -6.48 -1.96
C GLY A 251 14.56 -7.69 -2.84
N LEU A 252 14.63 -8.91 -2.29
CA LEU A 252 14.24 -10.15 -2.98
C LEU A 252 12.77 -10.12 -3.41
N GLY A 253 11.88 -9.61 -2.55
CA GLY A 253 10.48 -9.42 -2.86
C GLY A 253 10.24 -8.45 -4.02
N LEU A 254 11.03 -7.36 -4.11
CA LEU A 254 11.00 -6.42 -5.23
C LEU A 254 11.57 -7.03 -6.51
N LEU A 255 12.67 -7.79 -6.43
CA LEU A 255 13.23 -8.46 -7.62
C LEU A 255 12.27 -9.50 -8.18
N ALA A 256 11.55 -10.20 -7.30
CA ALA A 256 10.52 -11.18 -7.64
C ALA A 256 10.98 -12.25 -8.65
N THR A 257 12.23 -12.69 -8.52
CA THR A 257 12.78 -13.82 -9.27
C THR A 257 12.24 -15.14 -8.72
N ASP A 258 12.18 -16.19 -9.55
CA ASP A 258 11.76 -17.52 -9.09
C ASP A 258 12.70 -18.09 -8.02
N SER A 259 14.00 -17.78 -8.13
CA SER A 259 15.04 -18.16 -7.16
C SER A 259 14.90 -17.44 -5.81
N SER A 260 14.21 -16.29 -5.73
CA SER A 260 13.92 -15.61 -4.47
C SER A 260 12.92 -16.36 -3.59
N ILE A 261 12.07 -17.24 -4.15
CA ILE A 261 10.95 -17.85 -3.42
C ILE A 261 11.44 -18.74 -2.26
N ALA A 262 12.41 -19.63 -2.51
CA ALA A 262 12.89 -20.55 -1.48
C ALA A 262 13.63 -19.83 -0.32
N PRO A 263 14.54 -18.88 -0.57
CA PRO A 263 15.15 -18.05 0.48
C PRO A 263 14.14 -17.24 1.30
N LEU A 264 13.09 -16.72 0.65
CA LEU A 264 12.01 -16.02 1.36
C LEU A 264 11.18 -16.97 2.23
N LEU A 265 10.87 -18.17 1.75
CA LEU A 265 10.20 -19.20 2.57
C LEU A 265 11.05 -19.59 3.77
N GLU A 266 12.36 -19.73 3.61
CA GLU A 266 13.27 -20.02 4.72
C GLU A 266 13.28 -18.87 5.75
N SER A 267 13.42 -17.62 5.28
CA SER A 267 13.38 -16.45 6.17
C SER A 267 12.05 -16.33 6.91
N PHE A 268 10.95 -16.60 6.22
CA PHE A 268 9.62 -16.64 6.83
C PHE A 268 9.53 -17.72 7.91
N ARG A 269 10.11 -18.90 7.68
CA ARG A 269 10.09 -20.01 8.63
C ARG A 269 10.94 -19.76 9.87
N SER A 270 12.16 -19.25 9.70
CA SER A 270 13.22 -19.45 10.69
C SER A 270 14.00 -18.19 11.10
N ASP A 271 13.74 -17.00 10.53
CA ASP A 271 14.47 -15.79 10.99
C ASP A 271 14.20 -15.53 12.48
N LEU A 272 15.23 -15.15 13.22
CA LEU A 272 15.14 -14.86 14.63
C LEU A 272 14.18 -13.70 14.95
N SER A 273 14.03 -12.75 14.02
CA SER A 273 13.18 -11.58 14.17
C SER A 273 11.77 -11.82 13.62
N PRO A 274 10.71 -11.64 14.43
CA PRO A 274 9.34 -11.67 13.93
C PRO A 274 9.09 -10.70 12.77
N ASN A 275 9.71 -9.52 12.79
CA ASN A 275 9.55 -8.51 11.74
C ASN A 275 10.14 -8.98 10.39
N VAL A 276 11.23 -9.75 10.41
CA VAL A 276 11.80 -10.32 9.18
C VAL A 276 10.94 -11.47 8.68
N ARG A 277 10.42 -12.31 9.57
CA ARG A 277 9.48 -13.38 9.22
C ARG A 277 8.20 -12.84 8.58
N GLU A 278 7.59 -11.82 9.19
CA GLU A 278 6.44 -11.11 8.65
C GLU A 278 6.76 -10.47 7.30
N GLY A 279 7.89 -9.76 7.19
CA GLY A 279 8.34 -9.14 5.94
C GLY A 279 8.48 -10.15 4.80
N ALA A 280 8.97 -11.36 5.09
CA ALA A 280 9.12 -12.43 4.10
C ALA A 280 7.76 -13.01 3.68
N ALA A 281 6.84 -13.18 4.63
CA ALA A 281 5.46 -13.55 4.35
C ALA A 281 4.78 -12.51 3.45
N CYS A 282 4.85 -11.22 3.82
CA CYS A 282 4.30 -10.13 3.04
C CYS A 282 4.91 -10.05 1.64
N ALA A 283 6.23 -10.18 1.51
CA ALA A 283 6.91 -10.17 0.21
C ALA A 283 6.34 -11.25 -0.72
N LEU A 284 6.22 -12.49 -0.24
CA LEU A 284 5.67 -13.62 -1.00
C LEU A 284 4.17 -13.45 -1.31
N ALA A 285 3.39 -12.94 -0.37
CA ALA A 285 1.93 -12.98 -0.44
C ALA A 285 1.29 -11.72 -1.05
N GLN A 286 1.76 -10.54 -0.64
CA GLN A 286 1.07 -9.28 -0.92
C GLN A 286 1.98 -8.22 -1.53
N SER A 287 3.09 -7.84 -0.89
CA SER A 287 3.84 -6.61 -1.16
C SER A 287 4.96 -6.76 -2.20
N GLY A 288 5.49 -7.97 -2.41
CA GLY A 288 6.50 -8.21 -3.45
C GLY A 288 5.95 -8.06 -4.88
N MET A 289 6.83 -7.99 -5.86
CA MET A 289 6.50 -7.83 -7.28
C MET A 289 6.22 -9.17 -7.99
N PHE A 290 5.96 -10.24 -7.23
CA PHE A 290 5.64 -11.55 -7.77
C PHE A 290 4.34 -11.54 -8.57
N THR A 291 4.38 -12.14 -9.76
CA THR A 291 3.17 -12.49 -10.50
C THR A 291 2.34 -13.53 -9.74
N GLN A 292 1.06 -13.64 -10.08
CA GLN A 292 0.19 -14.67 -9.48
C GLN A 292 0.76 -16.08 -9.63
N GLU A 293 1.31 -16.41 -10.80
CA GLU A 293 1.94 -17.70 -11.05
C GLU A 293 3.12 -17.95 -10.09
N GLN A 294 3.97 -16.95 -9.88
CA GLN A 294 5.10 -17.06 -8.97
C GLN A 294 4.65 -17.21 -7.51
N ARG A 295 3.63 -16.46 -7.08
CA ARG A 295 3.06 -16.62 -5.74
C ARG A 295 2.54 -18.04 -5.51
N LEU A 296 1.88 -18.62 -6.51
CA LEU A 296 1.40 -20.01 -6.43
C LEU A 296 2.55 -21.03 -6.26
N ARG A 297 3.76 -20.74 -6.73
CA ARG A 297 4.94 -21.61 -6.51
C ARG A 297 5.40 -21.63 -5.04
N ALA A 298 5.01 -20.65 -4.22
CA ALA A 298 5.27 -20.66 -2.78
C ALA A 298 4.31 -21.58 -2.00
N VAL A 299 3.12 -21.89 -2.56
CA VAL A 299 2.06 -22.65 -1.87
C VAL A 299 2.54 -24.01 -1.36
N PRO A 300 3.26 -24.86 -2.13
CA PRO A 300 3.76 -26.12 -1.61
C PRO A 300 4.63 -25.98 -0.36
N GLY A 301 5.46 -24.92 -0.27
CA GLY A 301 6.29 -24.65 0.90
C GLY A 301 5.44 -24.19 2.09
N LEU A 302 4.48 -23.30 1.87
CA LEU A 302 3.54 -22.85 2.90
C LEU A 302 2.70 -24.01 3.45
N LEU A 303 2.27 -24.94 2.59
CA LEU A 303 1.53 -26.12 3.02
C LEU A 303 2.35 -27.02 3.96
N GLN A 304 3.66 -27.13 3.74
CA GLN A 304 4.56 -27.86 4.64
C GLN A 304 4.75 -27.13 5.98
N MET A 305 4.74 -25.79 5.98
CA MET A 305 4.89 -24.98 7.19
C MET A 305 3.67 -25.05 8.11
N MET A 306 2.45 -25.26 7.60
CA MET A 306 1.22 -25.32 8.42
C MET A 306 1.31 -26.34 9.55
N ASP A 307 1.98 -27.48 9.31
CA ASP A 307 2.13 -28.58 10.26
C ASP A 307 3.44 -28.51 11.06
N ASP A 308 4.30 -27.52 10.81
CA ASP A 308 5.58 -27.41 11.50
C ASP A 308 5.38 -27.01 12.96
N ALA A 309 5.54 -27.97 13.87
CA ALA A 309 5.37 -27.77 15.31
C ALA A 309 6.39 -26.79 15.92
N THR A 310 7.47 -26.46 15.21
CA THR A 310 8.49 -25.52 15.71
C THR A 310 8.13 -24.05 15.49
N LEU A 311 7.15 -23.76 14.63
CA LEU A 311 6.67 -22.39 14.41
C LEU A 311 5.94 -21.86 15.63
N ASP A 312 6.28 -20.63 16.01
CA ASP A 312 5.51 -19.87 16.98
C ASP A 312 4.08 -19.57 16.45
N PRO A 313 3.12 -19.26 17.35
CA PRO A 313 1.73 -19.03 16.96
C PRO A 313 1.52 -17.92 15.93
N ALA A 314 2.30 -16.82 16.00
CA ALA A 314 2.17 -15.70 15.07
C ALA A 314 2.64 -16.12 13.67
N THR A 315 3.82 -16.75 13.59
CA THR A 315 4.35 -17.26 12.32
C THR A 315 3.40 -18.27 11.68
N ARG A 316 2.83 -19.19 12.47
CA ARG A 316 1.82 -20.14 11.97
C ARG A 316 0.56 -19.43 11.46
N SER A 317 0.09 -18.39 12.15
CA SER A 317 -1.05 -17.59 11.70
C SER A 317 -0.76 -16.93 10.34
N TRP A 318 0.42 -16.33 10.17
CA TRP A 318 0.85 -15.75 8.91
C TRP A 318 0.93 -16.77 7.77
N VAL A 319 1.21 -18.05 8.03
CA VAL A 319 1.20 -19.08 6.98
C VAL A 319 -0.18 -19.22 6.37
N PHE A 320 -1.22 -19.27 7.20
CA PHE A 320 -2.61 -19.34 6.73
C PHE A 320 -3.05 -18.05 6.04
N GLN A 321 -2.63 -16.89 6.55
CA GLN A 321 -2.89 -15.61 5.91
C GLN A 321 -2.24 -15.54 4.53
N ALA A 322 -0.96 -15.90 4.41
CA ALA A 322 -0.25 -15.95 3.14
C ALA A 322 -0.92 -16.89 2.13
N LEU A 323 -1.38 -18.07 2.58
CA LEU A 323 -2.16 -18.97 1.73
C LEU A 323 -3.46 -18.31 1.24
N GLN A 324 -4.19 -17.63 2.12
CA GLN A 324 -5.40 -16.89 1.76
C GLN A 324 -5.11 -15.76 0.76
N ASP A 325 -4.08 -14.96 0.99
CA ASP A 325 -3.76 -13.81 0.13
C ASP A 325 -3.30 -14.26 -1.25
N ILE A 326 -2.50 -15.34 -1.32
CA ILE A 326 -2.01 -15.89 -2.58
C ILE A 326 -3.14 -16.53 -3.38
N THR A 327 -4.06 -17.24 -2.73
CA THR A 327 -5.06 -18.08 -3.42
C THR A 327 -6.43 -17.43 -3.55
N GLY A 328 -6.73 -16.43 -2.73
CA GLY A 328 -8.07 -15.88 -2.54
C GLY A 328 -9.04 -16.82 -1.80
N ALA A 329 -8.59 -17.99 -1.34
CA ALA A 329 -9.46 -18.98 -0.71
C ALA A 329 -9.62 -18.71 0.80
N GLY A 330 -10.87 -18.54 1.25
CA GLY A 330 -11.21 -18.32 2.67
C GLY A 330 -11.34 -19.62 3.47
N LEU A 331 -10.26 -20.39 3.60
CA LEU A 331 -10.28 -21.71 4.27
C LEU A 331 -9.86 -21.67 5.75
N GLY A 332 -9.49 -20.50 6.25
CA GLY A 332 -9.06 -20.29 7.63
C GLY A 332 -7.85 -21.15 8.03
N SER A 333 -7.73 -21.47 9.31
CA SER A 333 -6.59 -22.23 9.86
C SER A 333 -6.80 -23.75 9.82
N ASN A 334 -7.30 -24.30 8.70
CA ASN A 334 -7.56 -25.73 8.52
C ASN A 334 -6.57 -26.39 7.53
N PRO A 335 -5.50 -27.06 8.00
CA PRO A 335 -4.51 -27.71 7.14
C PRO A 335 -5.07 -28.75 6.16
N ALA A 336 -6.12 -29.48 6.54
CA ALA A 336 -6.72 -30.50 5.68
C ALA A 336 -7.47 -29.85 4.50
N ALA A 337 -8.23 -28.78 4.76
CA ALA A 337 -8.93 -28.02 3.73
C ALA A 337 -7.95 -27.40 2.72
N TRP A 338 -6.84 -26.83 3.19
CA TRP A 338 -5.80 -26.26 2.32
C TRP A 338 -5.14 -27.30 1.41
N ARG A 339 -4.82 -28.48 1.93
CA ARG A 339 -4.28 -29.59 1.13
C ARG A 339 -5.27 -30.08 0.09
N ASP A 340 -6.52 -30.26 0.48
CA ASP A 340 -7.58 -30.68 -0.44
C ASP A 340 -7.78 -29.66 -1.56
N TRP A 341 -7.87 -28.37 -1.22
CA TRP A 341 -7.98 -27.28 -2.19
C TRP A 341 -6.81 -27.29 -3.18
N TRP A 342 -5.57 -27.38 -2.69
CA TRP A 342 -4.38 -27.40 -3.55
C TRP A 342 -4.34 -28.62 -4.48
N SER A 343 -4.81 -29.78 -4.03
CA SER A 343 -4.85 -30.99 -4.88
C SER A 343 -5.74 -30.84 -6.12
N HIS A 344 -6.76 -29.98 -6.04
CA HIS A 344 -7.71 -29.69 -7.13
C HIS A 344 -7.31 -28.47 -7.99
N HIS A 345 -6.51 -27.54 -7.45
CA HIS A 345 -6.21 -26.25 -8.10
C HIS A 345 -4.74 -26.06 -8.49
N GLY A 346 -3.80 -26.75 -7.85
CA GLY A 346 -2.35 -26.52 -7.99
C GLY A 346 -1.67 -27.13 -9.22
N ARG A 347 -2.42 -27.72 -10.15
CA ARG A 347 -1.88 -28.33 -11.39
C ARG A 347 -2.26 -27.58 -12.67
N ARG A 348 -2.84 -26.39 -12.56
CA ARG A 348 -3.31 -25.60 -13.70
C ARG A 348 -2.31 -24.54 -14.10
#